data_AF-A0A2V6T5K8-F1
#
_entry.id   AF-A0A2V6T5K8-F1
#
_cell.length_a   1.000
_cell.length_b   1.000
_cell.length_c   1.000
_cell.angle_alpha   90.00
_cell.angle_beta   90.00
_cell.angle_gamma   90.00
#
_symmetry.space_group_name_H-M   'P 1'
#
loop_
_entity.id
_entity.type
_entity.pdbx_description
1 polymer ?
#
loop_
_entity_poly.entity_id
_entity_poly.type
_entity_poly.pdbx_seq_one_letter_code
_entity_poly.pdbx_strand_id
1 'polypeptide(L)'
;MVVTMRARAGSSVSIGVLRLFLLVPLGVLVLAPAALATEVRFPLSVEHPVLQSALRKHLREQSGGTLELWRTADGCGSLVMREVTIQPREGRLRISGRSSAEAGVALFGVCWGSVSWEGYADIVGRPEIGPDWRLRLVDLDTQLYDLNRQSGGIAEAVWAVVRGFAEAQIGRFAFDLAPQAAELRALLGLFAGQTRSAALLGALQAMRPVSIAVEPEAVRVTLAIDIPTVPPAPRGPEAALTPAQVKRWEAALDRWDGFLGFIVKNLAAATPDPAVRQELLDLLLAARHDLVSILGRGPEPGADPVKALFVSVWSRLRAIARRIPLPQGDEGRALRVLVFLSAGDALAAIDATAPSAGVEFSADGLRRLAKTLDPAYVGDPLEYSEQPDPKLRQLFRFRDPDAPPRRLRPKPADKPPGSGSWRWLAPGAAYADEIEAAQDEWLGLGRRLDRWVPIMSDSRAYRDTVDRLLTVAAERALDPDILDERYDRLFHNLLKAVAWQESCWRQFVRRGDAVTFLLSQTGDVGLMQINIRVWRGFFHPDKLRWNAAYNAGAGTEILLHHLIRYGVPESRARFDNAARATYPAYNGGPARYRRYRLAQVPPTSRTVDRAFWEKYQAVASGRAHIMEACLPR
;
A
#
# COMPACT_ATOMS: atom_id res chain seq x y z
N MET A 1 73.84 20.46 -49.79
CA MET A 1 74.89 20.40 -48.74
C MET A 1 74.31 19.54 -47.62
N VAL A 2 74.75 18.32 -47.31
CA VAL A 2 75.87 17.50 -47.83
C VAL A 2 75.46 15.99 -47.72
N VAL A 3 75.62 15.22 -48.82
CA VAL A 3 76.09 13.79 -48.92
C VAL A 3 75.47 12.72 -47.99
N THR A 4 74.98 11.52 -48.38
CA THR A 4 74.73 10.73 -49.64
C THR A 4 73.81 9.50 -49.28
N MET A 5 73.41 8.49 -50.08
CA MET A 5 73.71 8.03 -51.47
C MET A 5 72.56 7.19 -52.12
N ARG A 6 72.75 6.88 -53.41
CA ARG A 6 72.41 5.69 -54.25
C ARG A 6 71.76 4.43 -53.63
N ALA A 7 71.00 3.59 -54.36
CA ALA A 7 70.45 3.68 -55.74
C ALA A 7 69.45 2.51 -56.09
N ARG A 8 68.72 2.66 -57.22
CA ARG A 8 68.28 1.70 -58.29
C ARG A 8 67.99 0.21 -57.97
N ALA A 9 67.12 -0.52 -58.70
CA ALA A 9 66.04 -0.22 -59.66
C ALA A 9 65.37 -1.55 -60.13
N GLY A 10 64.15 -1.49 -60.69
CA GLY A 10 63.47 -2.62 -61.35
C GLY A 10 62.82 -3.65 -60.40
N SER A 11 62.01 -4.59 -60.87
CA SER A 11 61.31 -4.70 -62.17
C SER A 11 60.13 -5.70 -62.06
N SER A 12 59.14 -5.57 -62.94
CA SER A 12 57.88 -6.34 -62.91
C SER A 12 57.94 -7.70 -63.61
N VAL A 13 57.42 -8.76 -62.98
CA VAL A 13 56.90 -9.99 -63.62
C VAL A 13 55.64 -10.43 -62.86
N SER A 14 54.76 -11.23 -63.48
CA SER A 14 53.44 -11.66 -62.97
C SER A 14 53.23 -13.17 -63.17
N ILE A 15 52.15 -13.73 -62.60
CA ILE A 15 51.68 -15.14 -62.73
C ILE A 15 52.58 -16.15 -61.97
N GLY A 16 52.09 -17.21 -61.30
CA GLY A 16 50.72 -17.58 -60.91
C GLY A 16 50.59 -19.07 -60.53
N VAL A 17 49.69 -19.41 -59.59
CA VAL A 17 49.08 -20.74 -59.31
C VAL A 17 50.02 -21.95 -59.06
N LEU A 18 50.03 -22.54 -57.84
CA LEU A 18 49.48 -23.89 -57.51
C LEU A 18 49.80 -24.35 -56.04
N ARG A 19 48.95 -25.26 -55.52
CA ARG A 19 49.00 -26.19 -54.36
C ARG A 19 50.39 -26.63 -53.81
N LEU A 20 50.57 -27.12 -52.56
CA LEU A 20 49.74 -27.31 -51.33
C LEU A 20 50.58 -27.96 -50.20
N PHE A 21 50.47 -27.47 -48.94
CA PHE A 21 50.48 -28.21 -47.63
C PHE A 21 51.19 -27.48 -46.45
N LEU A 22 50.65 -27.67 -45.23
CA LEU A 22 51.27 -27.72 -43.88
C LEU A 22 52.28 -26.61 -43.50
N LEU A 23 52.09 -25.77 -42.46
CA LEU A 23 51.55 -26.03 -41.11
C LEU A 23 50.95 -24.75 -40.44
N VAL A 24 50.29 -24.94 -39.28
CA VAL A 24 49.58 -23.91 -38.49
C VAL A 24 50.46 -23.36 -37.36
N PRO A 25 50.53 -22.04 -37.16
CA PRO A 25 49.86 -21.39 -36.03
C PRO A 25 49.19 -20.05 -36.39
N LEU A 26 48.31 -19.45 -35.59
CA LEU A 26 47.33 -19.96 -34.62
C LEU A 26 46.34 -18.79 -34.40
N GLY A 27 45.04 -19.05 -34.31
CA GLY A 27 44.05 -17.98 -34.36
C GLY A 27 44.10 -17.03 -33.15
N VAL A 28 44.32 -15.73 -33.41
CA VAL A 28 43.92 -14.67 -32.47
C VAL A 28 42.40 -14.53 -32.55
N LEU A 29 41.68 -15.49 -31.96
CA LEU A 29 40.30 -15.24 -31.55
C LEU A 29 40.37 -14.16 -30.47
N VAL A 30 39.84 -12.97 -30.78
CA VAL A 30 39.55 -11.98 -29.76
C VAL A 30 38.45 -12.56 -28.88
N LEU A 31 38.86 -13.09 -27.72
CA LEU A 31 37.97 -13.40 -26.60
C LEU A 31 37.41 -12.08 -26.08
N ALA A 32 36.38 -11.57 -26.76
CA ALA A 32 35.49 -10.58 -26.19
C ALA A 32 35.00 -11.14 -24.85
N PRO A 33 35.16 -10.42 -23.73
CA PRO A 33 34.73 -10.92 -22.44
C PRO A 33 33.23 -11.19 -22.54
N ALA A 34 32.82 -12.43 -22.24
CA ALA A 34 31.43 -12.81 -22.23
C ALA A 34 30.70 -11.85 -21.29
N ALA A 35 29.78 -11.04 -21.84
CA ALA A 35 29.10 -10.00 -21.10
C ALA A 35 28.18 -10.67 -20.06
N LEU A 36 28.70 -10.84 -18.85
CA LEU A 36 27.95 -11.38 -17.73
C LEU A 36 26.70 -10.52 -17.55
N ALA A 37 25.55 -11.18 -17.56
CA ALA A 37 24.25 -10.54 -17.37
C ALA A 37 23.53 -11.25 -16.23
N THR A 38 22.84 -10.49 -15.40
CA THR A 38 21.99 -11.01 -14.34
C THR A 38 20.55 -11.05 -14.87
N GLU A 39 19.97 -12.25 -14.96
CA GLU A 39 18.54 -12.39 -15.26
C GLU A 39 17.73 -11.96 -14.02
N VAL A 40 17.01 -10.85 -14.15
CA VAL A 40 16.10 -10.33 -13.14
C VAL A 40 14.69 -10.81 -13.46
N ARG A 41 14.04 -11.50 -12.50
CA ARG A 41 12.68 -12.04 -12.65
C ARG A 41 11.67 -11.32 -11.77
N PHE A 42 10.51 -10.98 -12.33
CA PHE A 42 9.40 -10.33 -11.61
C PHE A 42 8.03 -10.75 -12.16
N PRO A 43 6.96 -10.77 -11.33
CA PRO A 43 5.64 -11.24 -11.76
C PRO A 43 4.77 -10.15 -12.40
N LEU A 44 3.94 -10.59 -13.34
CA LEU A 44 2.79 -9.89 -13.90
C LEU A 44 1.55 -10.76 -13.58
N SER A 45 0.75 -10.34 -12.60
CA SER A 45 -0.40 -11.14 -12.09
C SER A 45 -1.73 -10.64 -12.68
N VAL A 46 -2.41 -11.49 -13.46
CA VAL A 46 -3.74 -11.23 -14.02
C VAL A 46 -4.80 -11.91 -13.15
N GLU A 47 -5.58 -11.14 -12.41
CA GLU A 47 -6.63 -11.67 -11.53
C GLU A 47 -7.77 -12.34 -12.32
N HIS A 48 -8.34 -13.41 -11.78
CA HIS A 48 -9.38 -14.20 -12.46
C HIS A 48 -10.60 -13.40 -12.95
N PRO A 49 -11.12 -12.37 -12.23
CA PRO A 49 -12.20 -11.52 -12.73
C PRO A 49 -11.85 -10.75 -14.01
N VAL A 50 -10.57 -10.44 -14.25
CA VAL A 50 -10.12 -9.74 -15.47
C VAL A 50 -10.18 -10.68 -16.67
N LEU A 51 -9.72 -11.93 -16.50
CA LEU A 51 -9.82 -12.97 -17.52
C LEU A 51 -11.30 -13.32 -17.80
N GLN A 52 -12.14 -13.37 -16.76
CA GLN A 52 -13.58 -13.62 -16.85
C GLN A 52 -14.29 -12.52 -17.65
N SER A 53 -13.99 -11.25 -17.40
CA SER A 53 -14.54 -10.12 -18.16
C SER A 53 -14.10 -10.15 -19.63
N ALA A 54 -12.81 -10.38 -19.87
CA ALA A 54 -12.28 -10.51 -21.23
C ALA A 54 -12.87 -11.70 -21.99
N LEU A 55 -13.18 -12.81 -21.32
CA LEU A 55 -13.85 -13.97 -21.90
C LEU A 55 -15.30 -13.66 -22.29
N ARG A 56 -16.06 -12.99 -21.42
CA ARG A 56 -17.44 -12.52 -21.71
C ARG A 56 -17.47 -11.58 -22.93
N LYS A 57 -16.46 -10.72 -23.04
CA LYS A 57 -16.24 -9.80 -24.18
C LYS A 57 -15.86 -10.54 -25.46
N HIS A 58 -15.01 -11.56 -25.38
CA HIS A 58 -14.64 -12.42 -26.52
C HIS A 58 -15.85 -13.20 -27.06
N LEU A 59 -16.65 -13.77 -26.16
CA LEU A 59 -17.87 -14.54 -26.47
C LEU A 59 -19.10 -13.65 -26.76
N ARG A 60 -18.91 -12.33 -26.89
CA ARG A 60 -19.94 -11.34 -27.27
C ARG A 60 -21.22 -11.45 -26.43
N GLU A 61 -21.09 -11.30 -25.12
CA GLU A 61 -22.19 -11.39 -24.16
C GLU A 61 -23.47 -10.67 -24.61
N GLN A 62 -24.56 -11.45 -24.65
CA GLN A 62 -25.88 -11.00 -25.06
C GLN A 62 -26.68 -10.44 -23.87
N SER A 63 -27.75 -9.70 -24.16
CA SER A 63 -28.70 -9.20 -23.16
C SER A 63 -29.16 -10.32 -22.21
N GLY A 64 -29.04 -10.09 -20.90
CA GLY A 64 -29.30 -11.11 -19.88
C GLY A 64 -28.11 -12.00 -19.51
N GLY A 65 -26.87 -11.63 -19.89
CA GLY A 65 -25.65 -12.31 -19.43
C GLY A 65 -25.43 -13.69 -20.06
N THR A 66 -25.90 -13.88 -21.30
CA THR A 66 -25.78 -15.13 -22.04
C THR A 66 -24.57 -15.08 -22.98
N LEU A 67 -23.67 -16.04 -22.86
CA LEU A 67 -22.54 -16.23 -23.76
C LEU A 67 -22.85 -17.36 -24.74
N GLU A 68 -22.60 -17.14 -26.03
CA GLU A 68 -22.82 -18.14 -27.06
C GLU A 68 -21.49 -18.84 -27.37
N LEU A 69 -21.41 -20.14 -27.05
CA LEU A 69 -20.25 -20.97 -27.36
C LEU A 69 -20.36 -21.54 -28.78
N TRP A 70 -21.57 -21.89 -29.22
CA TRP A 70 -21.84 -22.46 -30.54
C TRP A 70 -23.30 -22.28 -30.95
N ARG A 71 -23.53 -22.18 -32.27
CA ARG A 71 -24.83 -22.24 -32.93
C ARG A 71 -24.64 -22.79 -34.34
N THR A 72 -25.58 -23.60 -34.82
CA THR A 72 -25.59 -24.09 -36.21
C THR A 72 -26.09 -23.03 -37.19
N ALA A 73 -25.71 -23.15 -38.47
CA ALA A 73 -26.16 -22.24 -39.52
C ALA A 73 -27.65 -22.39 -39.88
N ASP A 74 -28.25 -23.54 -39.57
CA ASP A 74 -29.68 -23.82 -39.73
C ASP A 74 -30.52 -23.45 -38.48
N GLY A 75 -29.86 -23.03 -37.40
CA GLY A 75 -30.49 -22.66 -36.12
C GLY A 75 -30.95 -23.83 -35.24
N CYS A 76 -30.84 -25.08 -35.69
CA CYS A 76 -31.34 -26.25 -34.96
C CYS A 76 -30.38 -26.83 -33.90
N GLY A 77 -29.18 -26.27 -33.76
CA GLY A 77 -28.26 -26.57 -32.67
C GLY A 77 -27.72 -25.31 -32.01
N SER A 78 -27.62 -25.32 -30.68
CA SER A 78 -27.02 -24.24 -29.89
C SER A 78 -26.33 -24.76 -28.63
N LEU A 79 -25.33 -24.03 -28.15
CA LEU A 79 -24.74 -24.18 -26.81
C LEU A 79 -24.50 -22.78 -26.24
N VAL A 80 -25.19 -22.48 -25.13
CA VAL A 80 -25.07 -21.21 -24.42
C VAL A 80 -24.70 -21.43 -22.96
N MET A 81 -23.98 -20.47 -22.40
CA MET A 81 -23.48 -20.48 -21.02
C MET A 81 -23.79 -19.15 -20.32
N ARG A 82 -24.16 -19.21 -19.04
CA ARG A 82 -24.50 -18.07 -18.17
C ARG A 82 -23.72 -18.17 -16.86
N GLU A 83 -23.68 -17.06 -16.12
CA GLU A 83 -23.09 -16.99 -14.77
C GLU A 83 -21.62 -17.46 -14.73
N VAL A 84 -20.90 -17.21 -15.83
CA VAL A 84 -19.56 -17.78 -16.07
C VAL A 84 -18.55 -17.29 -15.06
N THR A 85 -17.88 -18.23 -14.39
CA THR A 85 -16.79 -18.00 -13.43
C THR A 85 -15.47 -18.57 -13.96
N ILE A 86 -14.34 -17.98 -13.55
CA ILE A 86 -13.01 -18.54 -13.76
C ILE A 86 -12.39 -18.84 -12.40
N GLN A 87 -11.89 -20.07 -12.22
CA GLN A 87 -11.37 -20.58 -10.96
C GLN A 87 -10.12 -21.47 -11.19
N PRO A 88 -9.23 -21.59 -10.20
CA PRO A 88 -8.11 -22.52 -10.25
C PRO A 88 -8.59 -23.97 -10.10
N ARG A 89 -8.02 -24.90 -10.87
CA ARG A 89 -8.17 -26.36 -10.69
C ARG A 89 -6.87 -27.07 -11.06
N GLU A 90 -6.16 -27.62 -10.06
CA GLU A 90 -4.97 -28.47 -10.29
C GLU A 90 -3.86 -27.79 -11.14
N GLY A 91 -3.66 -26.48 -10.98
CA GLY A 91 -2.71 -25.69 -11.80
C GLY A 91 -3.21 -25.31 -13.20
N ARG A 92 -4.41 -25.75 -13.59
CA ARG A 92 -5.16 -25.32 -14.77
C ARG A 92 -6.20 -24.26 -14.39
N LEU A 93 -6.73 -23.55 -15.38
CA LEU A 93 -7.91 -22.71 -15.24
C LEU A 93 -9.17 -23.51 -15.57
N ARG A 94 -10.15 -23.49 -14.67
CA ARG A 94 -11.53 -23.91 -14.93
C ARG A 94 -12.38 -22.68 -15.23
N ILE A 95 -13.02 -22.69 -16.39
CA ILE A 95 -14.20 -21.89 -16.72
C ILE A 95 -15.42 -22.74 -16.34
N SER A 96 -16.38 -22.21 -15.57
CA SER A 96 -17.59 -22.94 -15.17
C SER A 96 -18.82 -22.04 -15.21
N GLY A 97 -19.94 -22.52 -15.76
CA GLY A 97 -21.18 -21.77 -15.85
C GLY A 97 -22.42 -22.65 -16.07
N ARG A 98 -23.59 -22.14 -15.66
CA ARG A 98 -24.89 -22.77 -15.96
C ARG A 98 -25.09 -22.74 -17.46
N SER A 99 -25.37 -23.88 -18.06
CA SER A 99 -25.35 -24.06 -19.51
C SER A 99 -26.62 -24.74 -19.99
N SER A 100 -27.05 -24.39 -21.20
CA SER A 100 -28.11 -25.11 -21.90
C SER A 100 -27.68 -25.36 -23.34
N ALA A 101 -28.07 -26.52 -23.87
CA ALA A 101 -27.78 -26.94 -25.23
C ALA A 101 -29.03 -27.50 -25.90
N GLU A 102 -29.12 -27.27 -27.20
CA GLU A 102 -30.16 -27.81 -28.07
C GLU A 102 -29.48 -28.45 -29.27
N ALA A 103 -30.01 -29.58 -29.75
CA ALA A 103 -29.53 -30.26 -30.94
C ALA A 103 -30.67 -30.99 -31.66
N GLY A 104 -30.95 -30.61 -32.89
CA GLY A 104 -31.89 -31.25 -33.81
C GLY A 104 -31.45 -31.09 -35.27
N VAL A 105 -32.22 -31.65 -36.20
CA VAL A 105 -31.91 -31.66 -37.64
C VAL A 105 -32.89 -30.76 -38.40
N ALA A 106 -32.40 -29.79 -39.16
CA ALA A 106 -33.25 -28.97 -40.02
C ALA A 106 -33.82 -29.78 -41.20
N LEU A 107 -35.14 -29.92 -41.23
CA LEU A 107 -35.91 -30.55 -42.31
C LEU A 107 -37.08 -29.63 -42.67
N PHE A 108 -37.12 -29.19 -43.94
CA PHE A 108 -38.12 -28.24 -44.47
C PHE A 108 -38.27 -26.92 -43.67
N GLY A 109 -37.18 -26.45 -43.04
CA GLY A 109 -37.17 -25.24 -42.22
C GLY A 109 -37.68 -25.43 -40.78
N VAL A 110 -37.88 -26.67 -40.34
CA VAL A 110 -38.27 -27.04 -38.97
C VAL A 110 -37.20 -27.94 -38.35
N CYS A 111 -36.92 -27.76 -37.06
CA CYS A 111 -35.96 -28.60 -36.34
C CYS A 111 -36.64 -29.89 -35.86
N TRP A 112 -36.27 -31.02 -36.47
CA TRP A 112 -36.75 -32.35 -36.12
C TRP A 112 -35.83 -33.05 -35.12
N GLY A 113 -36.41 -33.88 -34.25
CA GLY A 113 -35.65 -34.69 -33.28
C GLY A 113 -34.89 -33.88 -32.23
N SER A 114 -35.36 -32.67 -31.90
CA SER A 114 -34.69 -31.76 -30.97
C SER A 114 -34.52 -32.34 -29.56
N VAL A 115 -33.28 -32.65 -29.19
CA VAL A 115 -32.87 -32.92 -27.82
C VAL A 115 -32.46 -31.60 -27.17
N SER A 116 -32.98 -31.33 -25.96
CA SER A 116 -32.53 -30.24 -25.11
C SER A 116 -31.88 -30.76 -23.83
N TRP A 117 -30.92 -30.00 -23.31
CA TRP A 117 -30.22 -30.27 -22.05
C TRP A 117 -30.01 -28.96 -21.30
N GLU A 118 -30.15 -29.00 -19.98
CA GLU A 118 -29.76 -27.92 -19.07
C GLU A 118 -28.95 -28.50 -17.90
N GLY A 119 -27.91 -27.78 -17.48
CA GLY A 119 -27.03 -28.19 -16.40
C GLY A 119 -25.87 -27.23 -16.20
N TYR A 120 -24.68 -27.78 -15.97
CA TYR A 120 -23.43 -27.04 -15.85
C TYR A 120 -22.41 -27.59 -16.84
N ALA A 121 -21.58 -26.70 -17.39
CA ALA A 121 -20.39 -27.09 -18.14
C ALA A 121 -19.14 -26.54 -17.44
N ASP A 122 -18.18 -27.43 -17.17
CA ASP A 122 -16.84 -27.10 -16.71
C ASP A 122 -15.88 -27.28 -17.89
N ILE A 123 -15.18 -26.21 -18.30
CA ILE A 123 -14.14 -26.22 -19.33
C ILE A 123 -12.80 -25.97 -18.63
N VAL A 124 -11.88 -26.93 -18.65
CA VAL A 124 -10.60 -26.87 -17.94
C VAL A 124 -9.45 -26.82 -18.93
N GLY A 125 -8.66 -25.74 -18.90
CA GLY A 125 -7.54 -25.52 -19.80
C GLY A 125 -6.25 -25.15 -19.08
N ARG A 126 -5.11 -25.63 -19.58
CA ARG A 126 -3.79 -25.22 -19.11
C ARG A 126 -3.44 -23.86 -19.75
N PRO A 127 -3.11 -22.80 -18.98
CA PRO A 127 -2.73 -21.53 -19.57
C PRO A 127 -1.31 -21.58 -20.11
N GLU A 128 -1.09 -21.01 -21.28
CA GLU A 128 0.22 -20.78 -21.90
C GLU A 128 0.38 -19.33 -22.35
N ILE A 129 1.63 -18.86 -22.46
CA ILE A 129 1.95 -17.54 -23.02
C ILE A 129 3.22 -17.65 -23.88
N GLY A 130 3.15 -17.12 -25.10
CA GLY A 130 4.26 -17.09 -26.04
C GLY A 130 5.06 -15.76 -26.01
N PRO A 131 6.12 -15.64 -26.83
CA PRO A 131 6.82 -14.37 -27.04
C PRO A 131 5.94 -13.30 -27.71
N ASP A 132 4.77 -13.69 -28.23
CA ASP A 132 3.73 -12.80 -28.77
C ASP A 132 2.83 -12.18 -27.69
N TRP A 133 3.13 -12.40 -26.41
CA TRP A 133 2.43 -11.83 -25.24
C TRP A 133 0.95 -12.21 -25.13
N ARG A 134 0.49 -13.22 -25.85
CA ARG A 134 -0.90 -13.69 -25.79
C ARG A 134 -1.04 -14.91 -24.90
N LEU A 135 -1.70 -14.70 -23.76
CA LEU A 135 -2.12 -15.77 -22.87
C LEU A 135 -3.27 -16.53 -23.54
N ARG A 136 -3.11 -17.84 -23.69
CA ARG A 136 -4.07 -18.77 -24.33
C ARG A 136 -4.41 -19.90 -23.37
N LEU A 137 -5.45 -20.66 -23.69
CA LEU A 137 -5.74 -21.95 -23.06
C LEU A 137 -5.46 -23.08 -24.06
N VAL A 138 -4.69 -24.07 -23.62
CA VAL A 138 -4.42 -25.32 -24.34
C VAL A 138 -4.81 -26.52 -23.46
N ASP A 139 -4.68 -27.74 -24.00
CA ASP A 139 -5.02 -28.99 -23.30
C ASP A 139 -6.42 -28.94 -22.66
N LEU A 140 -7.39 -28.48 -23.47
CA LEU A 140 -8.78 -28.30 -23.07
C LEU A 140 -9.44 -29.66 -22.82
N ASP A 141 -10.06 -29.80 -21.67
CA ASP A 141 -11.02 -30.85 -21.33
C ASP A 141 -12.33 -30.18 -20.90
N THR A 142 -13.46 -30.59 -21.47
CA THR A 142 -14.78 -30.08 -21.05
C THR A 142 -15.62 -31.22 -20.50
N GLN A 143 -16.45 -30.92 -19.50
CA GLN A 143 -17.33 -31.89 -18.86
C GLN A 143 -18.71 -31.27 -18.66
N LEU A 144 -19.76 -31.99 -19.06
CA LEU A 144 -21.15 -31.61 -18.86
C LEU A 144 -21.73 -32.38 -17.66
N TYR A 145 -22.45 -31.67 -16.80
CA TYR A 145 -23.17 -32.23 -15.65
C TYR A 145 -24.63 -31.76 -15.66
N ASP A 146 -25.54 -32.56 -15.15
CA ASP A 146 -26.94 -32.15 -14.96
C ASP A 146 -27.10 -31.04 -13.90
N LEU A 147 -28.34 -30.61 -13.64
CA LEU A 147 -28.66 -29.62 -12.60
C LEU A 147 -28.26 -30.08 -11.18
N ASN A 148 -28.12 -31.39 -10.93
CA ASN A 148 -27.64 -31.98 -9.67
C ASN A 148 -26.11 -32.14 -9.62
N ARG A 149 -25.38 -31.68 -10.65
CA ARG A 149 -23.93 -31.87 -10.86
C ARG A 149 -23.48 -33.33 -11.00
N GLN A 150 -24.34 -34.20 -11.52
CA GLN A 150 -24.03 -35.58 -11.88
C GLN A 150 -23.71 -35.71 -13.39
N SER A 151 -22.84 -36.66 -13.75
CA SER A 151 -22.43 -36.93 -15.13
C SER A 151 -23.09 -38.19 -15.68
N GLY A 152 -23.68 -38.11 -16.88
CA GLY A 152 -24.18 -39.26 -17.64
C GLY A 152 -25.51 -39.00 -18.37
N GLY A 153 -26.00 -40.01 -19.08
CA GLY A 153 -27.32 -39.99 -19.73
C GLY A 153 -27.42 -38.96 -20.87
N ILE A 154 -28.44 -38.09 -20.84
CA ILE A 154 -28.63 -37.06 -21.88
C ILE A 154 -27.42 -36.13 -21.98
N ALA A 155 -26.75 -35.85 -20.86
CA ALA A 155 -25.52 -35.05 -20.86
C ALA A 155 -24.41 -35.70 -21.70
N GLU A 156 -24.25 -37.03 -21.67
CA GLU A 156 -23.27 -37.75 -22.51
C GLU A 156 -23.62 -37.71 -24.00
N ALA A 157 -24.89 -37.86 -24.35
CA ALA A 157 -25.35 -37.80 -25.74
C ALA A 157 -25.14 -36.40 -26.35
N VAL A 158 -25.47 -35.34 -25.61
CA VAL A 158 -25.21 -33.95 -26.00
C VAL A 158 -23.71 -33.66 -26.03
N TRP A 159 -22.94 -34.18 -25.07
CA TRP A 159 -21.50 -34.00 -24.97
C TRP A 159 -20.74 -34.54 -26.20
N ALA A 160 -21.16 -35.68 -26.75
CA ALA A 160 -20.64 -36.22 -28.00
C ALA A 160 -20.80 -35.28 -29.22
N VAL A 161 -21.79 -34.37 -29.20
CA VAL A 161 -22.03 -33.39 -30.27
C VAL A 161 -21.25 -32.09 -30.02
N VAL A 162 -21.28 -31.55 -28.78
CA VAL A 162 -20.80 -30.18 -28.52
C VAL A 162 -19.31 -30.07 -28.20
N ARG A 163 -18.61 -31.18 -27.90
CA ARG A 163 -17.18 -31.21 -27.52
C ARG A 163 -16.28 -30.31 -28.36
N GLY A 164 -16.15 -30.65 -29.64
CA GLY A 164 -15.22 -29.96 -30.55
C GLY A 164 -15.56 -28.48 -30.75
N PHE A 165 -16.82 -28.07 -30.57
CA PHE A 165 -17.23 -26.68 -30.72
C PHE A 165 -16.92 -25.83 -29.49
N ALA A 166 -17.18 -26.35 -28.27
CA ALA A 166 -16.81 -25.68 -27.03
C ALA A 166 -15.27 -25.53 -26.93
N GLU A 167 -14.54 -26.59 -27.25
CA GLU A 167 -13.07 -26.61 -27.28
C GLU A 167 -12.52 -25.68 -28.37
N ALA A 168 -13.07 -25.69 -29.59
CA ALA A 168 -12.62 -24.78 -30.66
C ALA A 168 -12.92 -23.30 -30.38
N GLN A 169 -14.05 -22.97 -29.73
CA GLN A 169 -14.38 -21.59 -29.40
C GLN A 169 -13.53 -21.06 -28.24
N ILE A 170 -13.36 -21.84 -27.16
CA ILE A 170 -12.49 -21.45 -26.04
C ILE A 170 -11.01 -21.47 -26.44
N GLY A 171 -10.57 -22.37 -27.32
CA GLY A 171 -9.22 -22.39 -27.88
C GLY A 171 -8.87 -21.17 -28.75
N ARG A 172 -9.87 -20.37 -29.14
CA ARG A 172 -9.68 -19.07 -29.83
C ARG A 172 -9.60 -17.88 -28.86
N PHE A 173 -9.85 -18.09 -27.56
CA PHE A 173 -9.64 -17.06 -26.56
C PHE A 173 -8.13 -16.78 -26.40
N ALA A 174 -7.76 -15.52 -26.58
CA ALA A 174 -6.43 -15.01 -26.33
C ALA A 174 -6.53 -13.69 -25.57
N PHE A 175 -5.89 -13.62 -24.40
CA PHE A 175 -5.76 -12.40 -23.62
C PHE A 175 -4.41 -11.73 -23.94
N ASP A 176 -4.46 -10.55 -24.56
CA ASP A 176 -3.28 -9.82 -25.02
C ASP A 176 -2.65 -9.00 -23.88
N LEU A 177 -1.41 -9.35 -23.52
CA LEU A 177 -0.61 -8.68 -22.50
C LEU A 177 0.43 -7.71 -23.08
N ALA A 178 0.51 -7.56 -24.41
CA ALA A 178 1.47 -6.65 -25.05
C ALA A 178 1.28 -5.18 -24.62
N PRO A 179 0.05 -4.64 -24.47
CA PRO A 179 -0.15 -3.26 -24.02
C PRO A 179 0.39 -2.99 -22.61
N GLN A 180 0.12 -3.90 -21.68
CA GLN A 180 0.55 -3.81 -20.27
C GLN A 180 2.06 -4.01 -20.16
N ALA A 181 2.65 -4.89 -20.97
CA ALA A 181 4.09 -5.04 -21.09
C ALA A 181 4.78 -3.82 -21.70
N ALA A 182 4.14 -3.13 -22.66
CA ALA A 182 4.63 -1.88 -23.23
C ALA A 182 4.57 -0.72 -22.21
N GLU A 183 3.45 -0.59 -21.49
CA GLU A 183 3.32 0.40 -20.41
C GLU A 183 4.33 0.15 -19.29
N LEU A 184 4.53 -1.11 -18.88
CA LEU A 184 5.50 -1.51 -17.87
C LEU A 184 6.95 -1.18 -18.30
N ARG A 185 7.34 -1.46 -19.56
CA ARG A 185 8.66 -1.03 -20.10
C ARG A 185 8.82 0.49 -20.06
N ALA A 186 7.80 1.23 -20.51
CA ALA A 186 7.84 2.69 -20.56
C ALA A 186 7.93 3.32 -19.15
N LEU A 187 7.21 2.75 -18.18
CA LEU A 187 7.24 3.18 -16.78
C LEU A 187 8.59 2.88 -16.11
N LEU A 188 9.13 1.67 -16.28
CA LEU A 188 10.45 1.30 -15.74
C LEU A 188 11.59 2.11 -16.38
N GLY A 189 11.47 2.50 -17.65
CA GLY A 189 12.45 3.35 -18.33
C GLY A 189 12.65 4.73 -17.69
N LEU A 190 11.67 5.25 -16.94
CA LEU A 190 11.77 6.53 -16.21
C LEU A 190 12.67 6.44 -14.96
N PHE A 191 13.00 5.23 -14.51
CA PHE A 191 13.89 4.97 -13.39
C PHE A 191 15.33 4.69 -13.82
N ALA A 192 15.66 4.76 -15.12
CA ALA A 192 17.03 4.54 -15.64
C ALA A 192 18.04 5.66 -15.33
N GLY A 193 17.68 6.60 -14.46
CA GLY A 193 18.55 7.65 -13.93
C GLY A 193 18.94 8.76 -14.89
N GLN A 194 19.60 9.79 -14.35
CA GLN A 194 19.99 11.01 -15.08
C GLN A 194 20.92 10.74 -16.27
N THR A 195 21.78 9.73 -16.19
CA THR A 195 22.65 9.28 -17.30
C THR A 195 21.96 8.34 -18.29
N ARG A 196 20.68 7.99 -18.08
CA ARG A 196 19.88 7.04 -18.87
C ARG A 196 20.61 5.72 -19.12
N SER A 197 20.74 4.91 -18.08
CA SER A 197 21.38 3.59 -18.07
C SER A 197 21.03 2.76 -19.32
N ALA A 198 21.93 2.76 -20.29
CA ALA A 198 21.74 2.07 -21.57
C ALA A 198 21.63 0.55 -21.38
N ALA A 199 22.30 0.03 -20.34
CA ALA A 199 22.18 -1.36 -19.90
C ALA A 199 20.74 -1.69 -19.46
N LEU A 200 20.12 -0.86 -18.60
CA LEU A 200 18.73 -1.08 -18.16
C LEU A 200 17.73 -0.86 -19.31
N LEU A 201 17.92 0.20 -20.11
CA LEU A 201 17.03 0.50 -21.24
C LEU A 201 17.07 -0.61 -22.30
N GLY A 202 18.24 -1.18 -22.60
CA GLY A 202 18.38 -2.35 -23.47
C GLY A 202 17.73 -3.60 -22.88
N ALA A 203 17.97 -3.89 -21.60
CA ALA A 203 17.37 -5.01 -20.89
C ALA A 203 15.83 -4.96 -20.89
N LEU A 204 15.24 -3.76 -20.74
CA LEU A 204 13.79 -3.56 -20.80
C LEU A 204 13.21 -3.83 -22.20
N GLN A 205 13.93 -3.52 -23.29
CA GLN A 205 13.48 -3.93 -24.63
C GLN A 205 13.47 -5.46 -24.78
N ALA A 206 14.48 -6.13 -24.24
CA ALA A 206 14.60 -7.60 -24.21
C ALA A 206 13.64 -8.29 -23.21
N MET A 207 12.78 -7.54 -22.50
CA MET A 207 11.80 -8.11 -21.56
C MET A 207 10.90 -9.13 -22.24
N ARG A 208 10.75 -10.30 -21.62
CA ARG A 208 10.03 -11.49 -22.10
C ARG A 208 9.23 -12.16 -20.99
N PRO A 209 8.14 -12.88 -21.28
CA PRO A 209 7.63 -13.91 -20.38
C PRO A 209 8.58 -15.13 -20.35
N VAL A 210 8.70 -15.79 -19.20
CA VAL A 210 9.53 -17.00 -19.03
C VAL A 210 8.80 -18.16 -18.36
N SER A 211 7.72 -17.91 -17.62
CA SER A 211 6.84 -18.96 -17.10
C SER A 211 5.44 -18.43 -16.79
N ILE A 212 4.48 -19.33 -16.60
CA ILE A 212 3.11 -19.03 -16.23
C ILE A 212 2.63 -20.04 -15.18
N ALA A 213 1.86 -19.57 -14.19
CA ALA A 213 1.33 -20.40 -13.12
C ALA A 213 -0.07 -19.90 -12.71
N VAL A 214 -0.97 -20.83 -12.40
CA VAL A 214 -2.28 -20.53 -11.80
C VAL A 214 -2.12 -20.48 -10.27
N GLU A 215 -2.45 -19.35 -9.68
CA GLU A 215 -2.55 -19.14 -8.23
C GLU A 215 -4.03 -19.06 -7.81
N PRO A 216 -4.39 -19.02 -6.51
CA PRO A 216 -5.79 -19.01 -6.08
C PRO A 216 -6.64 -17.89 -6.70
N GLU A 217 -6.12 -16.66 -6.75
CA GLU A 217 -6.86 -15.46 -7.19
C GLU A 217 -6.48 -14.97 -8.60
N ALA A 218 -5.38 -15.47 -9.18
CA ALA A 218 -4.78 -14.90 -10.37
C ALA A 218 -3.91 -15.90 -11.16
N VAL A 219 -3.77 -15.66 -12.46
CA VAL A 219 -2.68 -16.22 -13.26
C VAL A 219 -1.45 -15.33 -13.12
N ARG A 220 -0.35 -15.89 -12.60
CA ARG A 220 0.95 -15.23 -12.53
C ARG A 220 1.78 -15.60 -13.77
N VAL A 221 2.03 -14.62 -14.62
CA VAL A 221 3.12 -14.69 -15.61
C VAL A 221 4.41 -14.22 -14.93
N THR A 222 5.50 -14.98 -15.05
CA THR A 222 6.83 -14.51 -14.66
C THR A 222 7.49 -13.86 -15.86
N LEU A 223 7.95 -12.63 -15.71
CA LEU A 223 8.74 -11.90 -16.69
C LEU A 223 10.22 -11.95 -16.34
N ALA A 224 11.08 -11.82 -17.34
CA ALA A 224 12.53 -11.71 -17.17
C ALA A 224 13.11 -10.59 -18.04
N ILE A 225 14.18 -9.96 -17.53
CA ILE A 225 15.12 -9.08 -18.26
C ILE A 225 16.55 -9.49 -17.91
N ASP A 226 17.47 -9.43 -18.86
CA ASP A 226 18.90 -9.69 -18.62
C ASP A 226 19.65 -8.36 -18.54
N ILE A 227 20.11 -7.99 -17.33
CA ILE A 227 20.83 -6.73 -17.12
C ILE A 227 22.34 -6.99 -17.18
N PRO A 228 23.09 -6.35 -18.10
CA PRO A 228 24.55 -6.45 -18.13
C PRO A 228 25.18 -6.02 -16.81
N THR A 229 26.03 -6.86 -16.22
CA THR A 229 26.73 -6.54 -14.97
C THR A 229 27.87 -5.57 -15.24
N VAL A 230 27.68 -4.31 -14.85
CA VAL A 230 28.76 -3.30 -14.85
C VAL A 230 29.50 -3.39 -13.51
N PRO A 231 30.83 -3.59 -13.49
CA PRO A 231 31.61 -3.54 -12.27
C PRO A 231 31.45 -2.18 -11.57
N PRO A 232 31.25 -2.13 -10.24
CA PRO A 232 31.12 -0.87 -9.53
C PRO A 232 32.42 -0.06 -9.65
N ALA A 233 32.32 1.17 -10.16
CA ALA A 233 33.47 2.07 -10.25
C ALA A 233 34.07 2.31 -8.85
N PRO A 234 35.42 2.38 -8.71
CA PRO A 234 36.06 2.67 -7.44
C PRO A 234 35.58 4.00 -6.87
N ARG A 235 34.88 3.95 -5.72
CA ARG A 235 34.40 5.14 -5.03
C ARG A 235 35.55 5.76 -4.23
N GLY A 236 36.01 6.92 -4.66
CA GLY A 236 36.85 7.79 -3.83
C GLY A 236 36.06 8.36 -2.64
N PRO A 237 36.72 9.05 -1.69
CA PRO A 237 36.04 9.74 -0.61
C PRO A 237 35.10 10.82 -1.17
N GLU A 238 33.80 10.67 -0.94
CA GLU A 238 32.78 11.61 -1.37
C GLU A 238 32.77 12.84 -0.44
N ALA A 239 32.73 14.05 -1.01
CA ALA A 239 32.71 15.28 -0.23
C ALA A 239 31.38 15.46 0.52
N ALA A 240 31.44 15.98 1.75
CA ALA A 240 30.24 16.27 2.54
C ALA A 240 29.28 17.20 1.79
N LEU A 241 27.98 16.88 1.83
CA LEU A 241 26.96 17.62 1.09
C LEU A 241 26.86 19.07 1.55
N THR A 242 26.87 20.01 0.59
CA THR A 242 26.59 21.43 0.86
C THR A 242 25.17 21.59 1.42
N PRO A 243 24.86 22.69 2.16
CA PRO A 243 23.50 22.95 2.65
C PRO A 243 22.41 22.95 1.55
N ALA A 244 22.78 23.29 0.30
CA ALA A 244 21.89 23.23 -0.86
C ALA A 244 21.72 21.81 -1.45
N GLN A 245 22.63 20.88 -1.17
CA GLN A 245 22.44 19.44 -1.43
C GLN A 245 21.59 18.80 -0.32
N VAL A 246 21.83 19.14 0.96
CA VAL A 246 21.00 18.67 2.09
C VAL A 246 19.52 19.05 1.88
N LYS A 247 19.22 20.32 1.55
CA LYS A 247 17.83 20.73 1.24
C LYS A 247 17.21 20.00 0.05
N ARG A 248 18.00 19.59 -0.94
CA ARG A 248 17.50 18.78 -2.08
C ARG A 248 17.21 17.33 -1.68
N TRP A 249 18.00 16.78 -0.77
CA TRP A 249 17.84 15.46 -0.16
C TRP A 249 16.60 15.42 0.75
N GLU A 250 16.40 16.42 1.61
CA GLU A 250 15.17 16.61 2.40
C GLU A 250 13.93 16.67 1.50
N ALA A 251 13.98 17.51 0.45
CA ALA A 251 12.88 17.64 -0.51
C ALA A 251 12.65 16.38 -1.36
N ALA A 252 13.60 15.42 -1.43
CA ALA A 252 13.37 14.14 -2.09
C ALA A 252 12.56 13.20 -1.19
N LEU A 253 12.85 13.19 0.11
CA LEU A 253 12.11 12.46 1.14
C LEU A 253 10.67 13.01 1.29
N ASP A 254 10.51 14.32 1.29
CA ASP A 254 9.20 14.99 1.35
C ASP A 254 8.31 14.61 0.15
N ARG A 255 8.87 14.60 -1.07
CA ARG A 255 8.16 14.13 -2.28
C ARG A 255 7.78 12.65 -2.19
N TRP A 256 8.62 11.82 -1.59
CA TRP A 256 8.31 10.40 -1.39
C TRP A 256 7.17 10.18 -0.39
N ASP A 257 7.06 10.99 0.67
CA ASP A 257 5.87 10.97 1.54
C ASP A 257 4.62 11.55 0.87
N GLY A 258 4.78 12.52 -0.04
CA GLY A 258 3.73 12.94 -0.97
C GLY A 258 3.19 11.74 -1.77
N PHE A 259 4.09 11.06 -2.49
CA PHE A 259 3.81 9.84 -3.26
C PHE A 259 3.11 8.78 -2.40
N LEU A 260 3.68 8.40 -1.25
CA LEU A 260 3.10 7.35 -0.42
C LEU A 260 1.71 7.73 0.10
N GLY A 261 1.53 8.99 0.53
CA GLY A 261 0.21 9.51 0.93
C GLY A 261 -0.82 9.47 -0.21
N PHE A 262 -0.40 9.73 -1.46
CA PHE A 262 -1.27 9.61 -2.65
C PHE A 262 -1.67 8.15 -2.93
N ILE A 263 -0.72 7.21 -2.90
CA ILE A 263 -0.99 5.77 -3.07
C ILE A 263 -1.94 5.28 -1.97
N VAL A 264 -1.63 5.58 -0.71
CA VAL A 264 -2.42 5.16 0.45
C VAL A 264 -3.86 5.68 0.39
N LYS A 265 -4.08 6.93 -0.01
CA LYS A 265 -5.44 7.48 -0.25
C LYS A 265 -6.18 6.73 -1.36
N ASN A 266 -5.52 6.45 -2.49
CA ASN A 266 -6.12 5.77 -3.63
C ASN A 266 -6.54 4.33 -3.32
N LEU A 267 -5.69 3.59 -2.58
CA LEU A 267 -5.98 2.22 -2.17
C LEU A 267 -7.03 2.18 -1.05
N ALA A 268 -6.96 3.06 -0.05
CA ALA A 268 -7.93 3.09 1.05
C ALA A 268 -9.34 3.53 0.59
N ALA A 269 -9.43 4.34 -0.47
CA ALA A 269 -10.69 4.70 -1.11
C ALA A 269 -11.30 3.56 -1.96
N ALA A 270 -10.48 2.61 -2.44
CA ALA A 270 -10.93 1.49 -3.27
C ALA A 270 -11.46 0.31 -2.45
N THR A 271 -10.94 0.07 -1.25
CA THR A 271 -11.39 -1.06 -0.42
C THR A 271 -12.66 -0.73 0.39
N PRO A 272 -13.67 -1.62 0.44
CA PRO A 272 -14.77 -1.51 1.40
C PRO A 272 -14.34 -1.91 2.82
N ASP A 273 -13.32 -2.76 2.97
CA ASP A 273 -12.93 -3.37 4.25
C ASP A 273 -12.19 -2.39 5.17
N PRO A 274 -12.72 -2.09 6.38
CA PRO A 274 -12.03 -1.25 7.34
C PRO A 274 -10.71 -1.85 7.87
N ALA A 275 -10.55 -3.18 7.90
CA ALA A 275 -9.31 -3.81 8.35
C ALA A 275 -8.15 -3.55 7.38
N VAL A 276 -8.37 -3.72 6.08
CA VAL A 276 -7.42 -3.33 5.02
C VAL A 276 -7.11 -1.83 5.06
N ARG A 277 -8.10 -0.94 5.29
CA ARG A 277 -7.81 0.50 5.49
C ARG A 277 -6.91 0.75 6.70
N GLN A 278 -7.16 0.10 7.83
CA GLN A 278 -6.31 0.24 9.02
C GLN A 278 -4.90 -0.30 8.78
N GLU A 279 -4.71 -1.32 7.96
CA GLU A 279 -3.37 -1.77 7.56
C GLU A 279 -2.64 -0.78 6.63
N LEU A 280 -3.35 -0.04 5.77
CA LEU A 280 -2.78 1.06 4.98
C LEU A 280 -2.38 2.25 5.86
N LEU A 281 -3.11 2.53 6.94
CA LEU A 281 -2.70 3.50 7.96
C LEU A 281 -1.47 2.99 8.73
N ASP A 282 -1.48 1.73 9.17
CA ASP A 282 -0.35 1.08 9.85
C ASP A 282 0.92 0.99 8.98
N LEU A 283 0.77 1.08 7.65
CA LEU A 283 1.86 1.21 6.67
C LEU A 283 2.37 2.65 6.61
N LEU A 284 1.48 3.63 6.39
CA LEU A 284 1.82 5.05 6.24
C LEU A 284 2.53 5.60 7.49
N LEU A 285 2.04 5.30 8.68
CA LEU A 285 2.64 5.78 9.93
C LEU A 285 4.02 5.15 10.17
N ALA A 286 4.18 3.85 9.91
CA ALA A 286 5.48 3.17 10.04
C ALA A 286 6.53 3.76 9.07
N ALA A 287 6.15 3.90 7.80
CA ALA A 287 6.96 4.53 6.76
C ALA A 287 7.44 5.94 7.14
N ARG A 288 6.59 6.73 7.81
CA ARG A 288 6.95 8.07 8.27
C ARG A 288 7.84 8.08 9.51
N HIS A 289 7.71 7.12 10.42
CA HIS A 289 8.68 6.95 11.51
C HIS A 289 10.07 6.59 10.95
N ASP A 290 10.15 5.75 9.92
CA ASP A 290 11.41 5.44 9.25
C ASP A 290 11.98 6.65 8.50
N LEU A 291 11.14 7.47 7.86
CA LEU A 291 11.53 8.75 7.26
C LEU A 291 12.06 9.75 8.30
N VAL A 292 11.42 9.89 9.46
CA VAL A 292 11.92 10.75 10.56
C VAL A 292 13.25 10.22 11.12
N SER A 293 13.43 8.90 11.20
CA SER A 293 14.70 8.25 11.57
C SER A 293 15.83 8.50 10.56
N ILE A 294 15.50 8.60 9.26
CA ILE A 294 16.45 8.99 8.21
C ILE A 294 16.79 10.48 8.31
N LEU A 295 15.79 11.37 8.41
CA LEU A 295 16.02 12.81 8.60
C LEU A 295 16.87 13.12 9.84
N GLY A 296 16.64 12.40 10.94
CA GLY A 296 17.40 12.56 12.18
C GLY A 296 18.86 12.06 12.13
N ARG A 297 19.19 11.15 11.19
CA ARG A 297 20.58 10.73 10.92
C ARG A 297 21.28 11.63 9.90
N GLY A 298 20.51 12.23 8.98
CA GLY A 298 21.04 13.00 7.86
C GLY A 298 21.52 12.13 6.69
N PRO A 299 22.17 12.73 5.68
CA PRO A 299 22.62 12.03 4.49
C PRO A 299 23.81 11.09 4.77
N GLU A 300 23.68 9.81 4.38
CA GLU A 300 24.74 8.81 4.48
C GLU A 300 25.43 8.61 3.11
N PRO A 301 26.79 8.66 3.00
CA PRO A 301 27.49 8.58 1.72
C PRO A 301 27.17 7.32 0.91
N GLY A 302 26.97 7.48 -0.41
CA GLY A 302 26.62 6.38 -1.30
C GLY A 302 25.28 5.66 -1.05
N ALA A 303 24.39 6.20 -0.20
CA ALA A 303 23.07 5.66 0.09
C ALA A 303 21.94 6.51 -0.54
N ASP A 304 21.01 5.85 -1.24
CA ASP A 304 19.74 6.46 -1.68
C ASP A 304 18.64 6.10 -0.66
N PRO A 305 18.18 7.06 0.17
CA PRO A 305 17.16 6.79 1.17
C PRO A 305 15.75 6.71 0.58
N VAL A 306 15.49 7.31 -0.59
CA VAL A 306 14.19 7.22 -1.27
C VAL A 306 14.01 5.82 -1.82
N LYS A 307 15.07 5.24 -2.41
CA LYS A 307 15.12 3.82 -2.77
C LYS A 307 14.93 2.91 -1.55
N ALA A 308 15.70 3.14 -0.47
CA ALA A 308 15.61 2.32 0.74
C ALA A 308 14.19 2.33 1.35
N LEU A 309 13.56 3.50 1.42
CA LEU A 309 12.18 3.68 1.89
C LEU A 309 11.15 3.05 0.93
N PHE A 310 11.33 3.17 -0.40
CA PHE A 310 10.45 2.51 -1.37
C PHE A 310 10.50 0.98 -1.20
N VAL A 311 11.69 0.39 -1.18
CA VAL A 311 11.87 -1.07 -1.13
C VAL A 311 11.40 -1.66 0.21
N SER A 312 11.64 -0.98 1.33
CA SER A 312 11.16 -1.44 2.65
C SER A 312 9.63 -1.44 2.75
N VAL A 313 8.97 -0.40 2.22
CA VAL A 313 7.50 -0.27 2.22
C VAL A 313 6.83 -1.17 1.18
N TRP A 314 7.46 -1.38 0.02
CA TRP A 314 6.82 -2.02 -1.14
C TRP A 314 6.25 -3.41 -0.84
N SER A 315 7.02 -4.27 -0.18
CA SER A 315 6.62 -5.65 0.13
C SER A 315 5.29 -5.72 0.90
N ARG A 316 5.12 -4.83 1.88
CA ARG A 316 3.92 -4.75 2.73
C ARG A 316 2.78 -4.02 2.02
N LEU A 317 3.06 -2.94 1.29
CA LEU A 317 2.09 -2.23 0.43
C LEU A 317 1.42 -3.19 -0.56
N ARG A 318 2.23 -3.96 -1.30
CA ARG A 318 1.81 -4.99 -2.26
C ARG A 318 0.90 -6.05 -1.63
N ALA A 319 1.24 -6.55 -0.45
CA ALA A 319 0.45 -7.55 0.28
C ALA A 319 -0.90 -7.01 0.79
N ILE A 320 -0.99 -5.71 1.07
CA ILE A 320 -2.25 -5.05 1.40
C ILE A 320 -3.07 -4.79 0.13
N ALA A 321 -2.44 -4.28 -0.94
CA ALA A 321 -3.09 -3.97 -2.20
C ALA A 321 -3.76 -5.18 -2.87
N ARG A 322 -3.10 -6.36 -2.84
CA ARG A 322 -3.66 -7.63 -3.38
C ARG A 322 -4.89 -8.18 -2.64
N ARG A 323 -5.34 -7.53 -1.55
CA ARG A 323 -6.60 -7.86 -0.84
C ARG A 323 -7.71 -6.82 -1.08
N ILE A 324 -7.47 -5.85 -1.96
CA ILE A 324 -8.46 -4.84 -2.32
C ILE A 324 -9.24 -5.40 -3.52
N PRO A 325 -10.56 -5.63 -3.40
CA PRO A 325 -11.34 -6.17 -4.52
C PRO A 325 -11.27 -5.23 -5.72
N LEU A 326 -10.94 -5.77 -6.89
CA LEU A 326 -11.04 -5.02 -8.14
C LEU A 326 -12.51 -4.73 -8.45
N PRO A 327 -12.88 -3.49 -8.83
CA PRO A 327 -14.27 -3.15 -9.11
C PRO A 327 -14.78 -3.88 -10.36
N GLN A 328 -15.88 -4.62 -10.19
CA GLN A 328 -16.54 -5.34 -11.27
C GLN A 328 -16.99 -4.36 -12.36
N GLY A 329 -16.66 -4.66 -13.62
CA GLY A 329 -16.98 -3.81 -14.78
C GLY A 329 -15.92 -2.76 -15.15
N ASP A 330 -14.91 -2.49 -14.31
CA ASP A 330 -13.82 -1.55 -14.63
C ASP A 330 -12.51 -2.32 -14.94
N GLU A 331 -12.50 -2.98 -16.11
CA GLU A 331 -11.30 -3.62 -16.70
C GLU A 331 -10.11 -2.66 -16.73
N GLY A 332 -10.36 -1.36 -16.97
CA GLY A 332 -9.33 -0.35 -17.05
C GLY A 332 -8.61 -0.14 -15.71
N ARG A 333 -9.35 -0.04 -14.60
CA ARG A 333 -8.76 0.11 -13.26
C ARG A 333 -8.09 -1.17 -12.78
N ALA A 334 -8.65 -2.33 -13.12
CA ALA A 334 -8.00 -3.61 -12.90
C ALA A 334 -6.60 -3.68 -13.54
N LEU A 335 -6.51 -3.35 -14.84
CA LEU A 335 -5.24 -3.32 -15.57
C LEU A 335 -4.27 -2.26 -15.04
N ARG A 336 -4.76 -1.09 -14.61
CA ARG A 336 -3.93 -0.05 -13.99
C ARG A 336 -3.34 -0.48 -12.64
N VAL A 337 -4.11 -1.15 -11.78
CA VAL A 337 -3.60 -1.71 -10.51
C VAL A 337 -2.57 -2.81 -10.78
N LEU A 338 -2.81 -3.67 -11.77
CA LEU A 338 -1.87 -4.70 -12.23
C LEU A 338 -0.53 -4.10 -12.70
N VAL A 339 -0.54 -3.06 -13.55
CA VAL A 339 0.68 -2.40 -14.03
C VAL A 339 1.42 -1.70 -12.89
N PHE A 340 0.70 -0.98 -12.01
CA PHE A 340 1.28 -0.36 -10.82
C PHE A 340 2.01 -1.37 -9.91
N LEU A 341 1.36 -2.50 -9.60
CA LEU A 341 1.94 -3.54 -8.75
C LEU A 341 3.13 -4.24 -9.43
N SER A 342 3.04 -4.50 -10.74
CA SER A 342 4.12 -5.16 -11.48
C SER A 342 5.33 -4.25 -11.69
N ALA A 343 5.12 -2.93 -11.77
CA ALA A 343 6.21 -1.95 -11.85
C ALA A 343 7.00 -1.85 -10.53
N GLY A 344 6.33 -1.77 -9.39
CA GLY A 344 7.03 -1.77 -8.10
C GLY A 344 7.68 -3.12 -7.77
N ASP A 345 7.04 -4.24 -8.15
CA ASP A 345 7.63 -5.58 -8.04
C ASP A 345 8.92 -5.70 -8.90
N ALA A 346 8.91 -5.16 -10.12
CA ALA A 346 10.09 -5.11 -10.98
C ALA A 346 11.19 -4.21 -10.40
N LEU A 347 10.87 -3.00 -9.92
CA LEU A 347 11.83 -2.10 -9.27
C LEU A 347 12.50 -2.75 -8.05
N ALA A 348 11.72 -3.42 -7.20
CA ALA A 348 12.24 -4.15 -6.05
C ALA A 348 13.09 -5.37 -6.45
N ALA A 349 12.70 -6.10 -7.51
CA ALA A 349 13.49 -7.21 -8.03
C ALA A 349 14.82 -6.75 -8.62
N ILE A 350 14.85 -5.64 -9.37
CA ILE A 350 16.07 -5.07 -9.94
C ILE A 350 17.02 -4.61 -8.84
N ASP A 351 16.54 -3.90 -7.82
CA ASP A 351 17.41 -3.47 -6.70
C ASP A 351 18.01 -4.66 -5.94
N ALA A 352 17.22 -5.72 -5.71
CA ALA A 352 17.66 -6.90 -4.97
C ALA A 352 18.64 -7.81 -5.75
N THR A 353 18.64 -7.78 -7.08
CA THR A 353 19.43 -8.72 -7.93
C THR A 353 20.52 -8.02 -8.74
N ALA A 354 20.28 -6.79 -9.19
CA ALA A 354 21.19 -5.97 -9.99
C ALA A 354 21.27 -4.53 -9.42
N PRO A 355 21.71 -4.32 -8.17
CA PRO A 355 21.75 -3.00 -7.52
C PRO A 355 22.61 -1.96 -8.27
N SER A 356 23.51 -2.39 -9.15
CA SER A 356 24.33 -1.55 -10.04
C SER A 356 23.67 -1.22 -11.39
N ALA A 357 22.42 -1.62 -11.65
CA ALA A 357 21.70 -1.36 -12.90
C ALA A 357 21.43 0.13 -13.21
N GLY A 358 21.63 1.03 -12.23
CA GLY A 358 21.37 2.46 -12.38
C GLY A 358 19.91 2.87 -12.15
N VAL A 359 19.19 2.16 -11.28
CA VAL A 359 17.84 2.53 -10.85
C VAL A 359 17.89 3.75 -9.91
N GLU A 360 17.30 4.85 -10.34
CA GLU A 360 17.18 6.12 -9.60
C GLU A 360 15.70 6.42 -9.33
N PHE A 361 15.32 6.63 -8.06
CA PHE A 361 13.94 6.93 -7.67
C PHE A 361 13.59 8.40 -7.86
N SER A 362 13.66 8.83 -9.13
CA SER A 362 13.40 10.20 -9.55
C SER A 362 11.97 10.66 -9.24
N ALA A 363 11.78 11.97 -9.06
CA ALA A 363 10.45 12.54 -8.84
C ALA A 363 9.49 12.26 -10.01
N ASP A 364 9.97 12.23 -11.26
CA ASP A 364 9.14 11.95 -12.42
C ASP A 364 8.78 10.46 -12.57
N GLY A 365 9.69 9.55 -12.21
CA GLY A 365 9.39 8.12 -12.11
C GLY A 365 8.32 7.83 -11.07
N LEU A 366 8.49 8.35 -9.85
CA LEU A 366 7.49 8.24 -8.77
C LEU A 366 6.15 8.89 -9.17
N ARG A 367 6.18 10.06 -9.81
CA ARG A 367 4.98 10.76 -10.29
C ARG A 367 4.22 9.97 -11.35
N ARG A 368 4.93 9.37 -12.32
CA ARG A 368 4.28 8.51 -13.33
C ARG A 368 3.69 7.25 -12.68
N LEU A 369 4.45 6.60 -11.80
CA LEU A 369 3.99 5.41 -11.06
C LEU A 369 2.71 5.70 -10.25
N ALA A 370 2.62 6.87 -9.62
CA ALA A 370 1.40 7.30 -8.95
C ALA A 370 0.24 7.57 -9.93
N LYS A 371 0.47 8.28 -11.04
CA LYS A 371 -0.55 8.52 -12.07
C LYS A 371 -0.98 7.27 -12.84
N THR A 372 -0.32 6.11 -12.67
CA THR A 372 -0.87 4.83 -13.14
C THR A 372 -2.13 4.44 -12.36
N LEU A 373 -2.23 4.68 -11.04
CA LEU A 373 -3.44 4.35 -10.27
C LEU A 373 -4.62 5.29 -10.58
N ASP A 374 -4.34 6.58 -10.73
CA ASP A 374 -5.32 7.61 -11.11
C ASP A 374 -4.73 8.54 -12.20
N PRO A 375 -4.94 8.21 -13.50
CA PRO A 375 -4.48 9.04 -14.60
C PRO A 375 -5.28 10.35 -14.76
N ALA A 376 -6.47 10.44 -14.17
CA ALA A 376 -7.32 11.63 -14.25
C ALA A 376 -6.93 12.70 -13.21
N TYR A 377 -6.05 12.37 -12.26
CA TYR A 377 -5.59 13.31 -11.24
C TYR A 377 -4.79 14.47 -11.86
N VAL A 378 -5.38 15.67 -11.83
CA VAL A 378 -4.82 16.89 -12.43
C VAL A 378 -3.60 17.42 -11.67
N GLY A 379 -3.60 17.33 -10.32
CA GLY A 379 -2.53 17.84 -9.46
C GLY A 379 -1.21 17.04 -9.52
N ASP A 380 -0.32 17.30 -8.55
CA ASP A 380 0.92 16.55 -8.37
C ASP A 380 0.77 15.47 -7.26
N PRO A 381 0.81 14.16 -7.58
CA PRO A 381 0.83 13.10 -6.58
C PRO A 381 1.97 13.17 -5.56
N LEU A 382 3.03 13.96 -5.82
CA LEU A 382 4.18 14.15 -4.93
C LEU A 382 4.08 15.43 -4.09
N GLU A 383 2.94 16.13 -4.09
CA GLU A 383 2.75 17.37 -3.35
C GLU A 383 2.93 17.17 -1.82
N TYR A 384 3.99 17.78 -1.28
CA TYR A 384 4.19 17.86 0.16
C TYR A 384 3.51 19.10 0.73
N SER A 385 2.26 18.93 1.16
CA SER A 385 1.52 19.94 1.93
C SER A 385 1.48 19.55 3.42
N GLU A 386 1.77 20.49 4.32
CA GLU A 386 1.58 20.28 5.77
C GLU A 386 0.12 20.44 6.20
N GLN A 387 -0.77 20.92 5.32
CA GLN A 387 -2.17 21.18 5.66
C GLN A 387 -2.97 19.88 5.90
N PRO A 388 -4.03 19.91 6.74
CA PRO A 388 -4.91 18.76 6.91
C PRO A 388 -5.60 18.36 5.61
N ASP A 389 -5.60 17.07 5.30
CA ASP A 389 -6.23 16.47 4.12
C ASP A 389 -7.61 15.92 4.53
N PRO A 390 -8.73 16.51 4.07
CA PRO A 390 -10.07 16.05 4.44
C PRO A 390 -10.37 14.62 4.00
N LYS A 391 -9.75 14.16 2.89
CA LYS A 391 -9.95 12.80 2.38
C LYS A 391 -9.17 11.79 3.21
N LEU A 392 -7.94 12.12 3.61
CA LEU A 392 -7.13 11.30 4.53
C LEU A 392 -7.85 11.12 5.88
N ARG A 393 -8.36 12.21 6.44
CA ARG A 393 -9.21 12.22 7.65
C ARG A 393 -10.46 11.35 7.49
N GLN A 394 -11.21 11.51 6.39
CA GLN A 394 -12.41 10.73 6.10
C GLN A 394 -12.11 9.23 6.02
N LEU A 395 -11.09 8.83 5.26
CA LEU A 395 -10.77 7.43 4.98
C LEU A 395 -10.37 6.66 6.24
N PHE A 396 -9.62 7.30 7.14
CA PHE A 396 -9.10 6.69 8.37
C PHE A 396 -9.89 7.09 9.63
N ARG A 397 -11.00 7.82 9.50
CA ARG A 397 -11.90 8.26 10.58
C ARG A 397 -11.22 9.10 11.67
N PHE A 398 -10.31 9.99 11.28
CA PHE A 398 -9.78 11.03 12.17
C PHE A 398 -10.67 12.29 12.12
N ARG A 399 -10.86 12.92 13.27
CA ARG A 399 -11.62 14.16 13.43
C ARG A 399 -10.70 15.38 13.43
N ASP A 400 -11.27 16.58 13.29
CA ASP A 400 -10.56 17.80 13.67
C ASP A 400 -10.74 18.03 15.18
N PRO A 401 -9.66 18.25 15.96
CA PRO A 401 -9.75 18.52 17.41
C PRO A 401 -10.64 19.71 17.79
N ASP A 402 -10.79 20.71 16.92
CA ASP A 402 -11.66 21.87 17.17
C ASP A 402 -13.15 21.60 16.89
N ALA A 403 -13.49 20.48 16.24
CA ALA A 403 -14.88 20.16 15.93
C ALA A 403 -15.68 19.75 17.20
N PRO A 404 -16.93 20.23 17.38
CA PRO A 404 -17.79 19.83 18.51
C PRO A 404 -17.95 18.31 18.62
N PRO A 405 -18.15 17.73 19.82
CA PRO A 405 -18.36 16.29 19.98
C PRO A 405 -19.57 15.81 19.16
N ARG A 406 -19.46 14.66 18.49
CA ARG A 406 -20.59 14.07 17.73
C ARG A 406 -21.71 13.61 18.65
N ARG A 407 -21.30 13.01 19.76
CA ARG A 407 -22.13 12.55 20.87
C ARG A 407 -21.34 12.77 22.15
N LEU A 408 -22.04 13.08 23.23
CA LEU A 408 -21.54 12.97 24.60
C LEU A 408 -22.03 11.65 25.20
N ARG A 409 -21.28 11.08 26.15
CA ARG A 409 -21.78 9.97 26.98
C ARG A 409 -22.66 10.53 28.10
N PRO A 410 -23.85 9.94 28.36
CA PRO A 410 -24.61 10.25 29.57
C PRO A 410 -23.74 9.99 30.81
N LYS A 411 -23.65 10.95 31.72
CA LYS A 411 -22.85 10.78 32.94
C LYS A 411 -23.55 9.76 33.84
N PRO A 412 -22.84 9.10 34.78
CA PRO A 412 -23.46 8.13 35.69
C PRO A 412 -24.64 8.69 36.51
N ALA A 413 -24.65 10.00 36.78
CA ALA A 413 -25.77 10.69 37.43
C ALA A 413 -27.02 10.86 36.53
N ASP A 414 -26.85 10.83 35.20
CA ASP A 414 -27.90 11.06 34.21
C ASP A 414 -28.59 9.75 33.78
N LYS A 415 -28.04 8.60 34.20
CA LYS A 415 -28.61 7.24 34.07
C LYS A 415 -29.65 7.03 35.19
N PRO A 416 -30.97 7.16 34.94
CA PRO A 416 -31.98 6.95 35.99
C PRO A 416 -32.05 5.46 36.41
N PRO A 417 -32.37 5.15 37.68
CA PRO A 417 -32.52 3.77 38.13
C PRO A 417 -33.73 3.10 37.46
N GLY A 418 -33.48 2.12 36.58
CA GLY A 418 -34.49 1.16 36.12
C GLY A 418 -35.36 1.55 34.92
N SER A 419 -35.03 2.58 34.13
CA SER A 419 -35.86 2.96 32.96
C SER A 419 -35.66 2.04 31.74
N GLY A 420 -36.73 1.39 31.29
CA GLY A 420 -36.78 0.76 29.96
C GLY A 420 -37.01 1.78 28.83
N SER A 421 -36.46 1.48 27.65
CA SER A 421 -36.94 1.75 26.27
C SER A 421 -37.65 3.05 25.82
N TRP A 422 -37.99 4.04 26.65
CA TRP A 422 -38.93 5.12 26.26
C TRP A 422 -38.29 6.48 25.90
N ARG A 423 -36.99 6.68 26.17
CA ARG A 423 -36.34 8.01 26.05
C ARG A 423 -36.08 8.52 24.62
N TRP A 424 -36.51 7.81 23.58
CA TRP A 424 -36.38 8.23 22.18
C TRP A 424 -37.30 9.41 21.77
N LEU A 425 -38.17 9.86 22.68
CA LEU A 425 -39.12 10.96 22.48
C LEU A 425 -38.68 12.30 23.14
N ALA A 426 -37.47 12.39 23.69
CA ALA A 426 -36.96 13.63 24.29
C ALA A 426 -36.41 14.61 23.21
N PRO A 427 -36.50 15.94 23.40
CA PRO A 427 -36.21 16.90 22.33
C PRO A 427 -34.71 17.08 22.05
N GLY A 428 -34.34 17.21 20.78
CA GLY A 428 -32.95 17.42 20.36
C GLY A 428 -32.31 18.76 20.77
N ALA A 429 -33.09 19.70 21.32
CA ALA A 429 -32.59 21.00 21.79
C ALA A 429 -31.60 20.86 22.95
N ALA A 430 -32.00 20.19 24.04
CA ALA A 430 -31.13 19.99 25.21
C ALA A 430 -29.79 19.29 24.87
N TYR A 431 -29.80 18.44 23.84
CA TYR A 431 -28.59 17.77 23.34
C TYR A 431 -27.68 18.70 22.54
N ALA A 432 -28.24 19.71 21.86
CA ALA A 432 -27.46 20.76 21.22
C ALA A 432 -26.82 21.67 22.26
N ASP A 433 -27.59 22.08 23.28
CA ASP A 433 -27.12 22.91 24.39
C ASP A 433 -25.93 22.25 25.14
N GLU A 434 -26.02 20.94 25.40
CA GLU A 434 -24.92 20.14 25.98
C GLU A 434 -23.66 20.12 25.11
N ILE A 435 -23.80 19.99 23.78
CA ILE A 435 -22.70 19.96 22.82
C ILE A 435 -22.05 21.35 22.68
N GLU A 436 -22.83 22.43 22.73
CA GLU A 436 -22.36 23.81 22.69
C GLU A 436 -21.60 24.16 23.99
N ALA A 437 -22.15 23.83 25.16
CA ALA A 437 -21.45 24.01 26.44
C ALA A 437 -20.12 23.22 26.50
N ALA A 438 -20.10 21.99 25.98
CA ALA A 438 -18.88 21.17 25.88
C ALA A 438 -17.87 21.68 24.83
N GLN A 439 -18.30 22.56 23.92
CA GLN A 439 -17.43 23.28 22.98
C GLN A 439 -16.89 24.58 23.59
N ASP A 440 -17.71 25.31 24.34
CA ASP A 440 -17.27 26.54 25.01
C ASP A 440 -16.29 26.29 26.16
N GLU A 441 -16.49 25.23 26.95
CA GLU A 441 -15.49 24.81 27.93
C GLU A 441 -14.15 24.44 27.26
N TRP A 442 -14.21 23.70 26.14
CA TRP A 442 -13.03 23.31 25.38
C TRP A 442 -12.22 24.52 24.87
N LEU A 443 -12.91 25.48 24.24
CA LEU A 443 -12.30 26.71 23.75
C LEU A 443 -11.83 27.60 24.92
N GLY A 444 -12.55 27.62 26.04
CA GLY A 444 -12.18 28.34 27.26
C GLY A 444 -10.91 27.80 27.92
N LEU A 445 -10.77 26.47 28.04
CA LEU A 445 -9.56 25.82 28.54
C LEU A 445 -8.37 26.03 27.60
N GLY A 446 -8.59 26.00 26.29
CA GLY A 446 -7.58 26.37 25.29
C GLY A 446 -7.06 27.80 25.46
N ARG A 447 -7.96 28.78 25.59
CA ARG A 447 -7.61 30.20 25.85
C ARG A 447 -6.87 30.37 27.18
N ARG A 448 -7.29 29.70 28.25
CA ARG A 448 -6.66 29.78 29.58
C ARG A 448 -5.22 29.27 29.62
N LEU A 449 -4.85 28.35 28.72
CA LEU A 449 -3.53 27.75 28.65
C LEU A 449 -2.61 28.39 27.60
N ASP A 450 -3.06 29.40 26.84
CA ASP A 450 -2.22 30.04 25.82
C ASP A 450 -0.96 30.65 26.45
N ARG A 451 0.20 30.29 25.90
CA ARG A 451 1.56 30.69 26.33
C ARG A 451 1.86 30.49 27.83
N TRP A 452 1.03 29.74 28.58
CA TRP A 452 1.26 29.52 30.00
C TRP A 452 2.43 28.54 30.21
N VAL A 453 3.56 29.08 30.68
CA VAL A 453 4.72 28.32 31.18
C VAL A 453 4.62 28.24 32.70
N PRO A 454 4.38 27.07 33.30
CA PRO A 454 4.21 26.95 34.75
C PRO A 454 5.51 27.19 35.52
N ILE A 455 5.36 27.78 36.70
CA ILE A 455 6.39 27.98 37.73
C ILE A 455 5.92 27.35 39.05
N MET A 456 6.77 27.32 40.08
CA MET A 456 6.42 26.60 41.31
C MET A 456 5.19 27.20 42.03
N SER A 457 5.00 28.52 41.98
CA SER A 457 3.90 29.23 42.65
C SER A 457 2.52 29.08 41.99
N ASP A 458 2.45 28.85 40.68
CA ASP A 458 1.18 28.66 39.95
C ASP A 458 0.93 27.21 39.51
N SER A 459 1.91 26.33 39.74
CA SER A 459 1.93 24.88 39.47
C SER A 459 0.59 24.16 39.72
N ARG A 460 -0.06 24.43 40.86
CA ARG A 460 -1.39 23.90 41.20
C ARG A 460 -2.46 24.34 40.21
N ALA A 461 -2.60 25.65 39.99
CA ALA A 461 -3.61 26.20 39.08
C ALA A 461 -3.37 25.76 37.63
N TYR A 462 -2.10 25.66 37.20
CA TYR A 462 -1.73 25.10 35.91
C TYR A 462 -2.14 23.63 35.79
N ARG A 463 -1.66 22.78 36.69
CA ARG A 463 -1.94 21.34 36.72
C ARG A 463 -3.44 21.05 36.71
N ASP A 464 -4.19 21.74 37.57
CA ASP A 464 -5.62 21.49 37.74
C ASP A 464 -6.41 21.99 36.50
N THR A 465 -5.89 22.99 35.76
CA THR A 465 -6.41 23.40 34.43
C THR A 465 -6.10 22.36 33.35
N VAL A 466 -4.88 21.81 33.30
CA VAL A 466 -4.49 20.77 32.34
C VAL A 466 -5.20 19.43 32.63
N ASP A 467 -5.43 19.09 33.89
CA ASP A 467 -6.21 17.90 34.26
C ASP A 467 -7.65 17.99 33.73
N ARG A 468 -8.30 19.16 33.87
CA ARG A 468 -9.63 19.38 33.28
C ARG A 468 -9.57 19.36 31.75
N LEU A 469 -8.57 19.97 31.11
CA LEU A 469 -8.39 19.88 29.65
C LEU A 469 -8.30 18.43 29.15
N LEU A 470 -7.45 17.62 29.77
CA LEU A 470 -7.28 16.21 29.40
C LEU A 470 -8.53 15.38 29.72
N THR A 471 -9.28 15.73 30.77
CA THR A 471 -10.58 15.11 31.07
C THR A 471 -11.60 15.44 29.98
N VAL A 472 -11.78 16.72 29.64
CA VAL A 472 -12.69 17.19 28.57
C VAL A 472 -12.30 16.63 27.21
N ALA A 473 -11.00 16.49 26.91
CA ALA A 473 -10.52 15.85 25.68
C ALA A 473 -11.00 14.39 25.58
N ALA A 474 -10.88 13.60 26.66
CA ALA A 474 -11.39 12.24 26.71
C ALA A 474 -12.92 12.20 26.61
N GLU A 475 -13.64 13.02 27.38
CA GLU A 475 -15.11 13.15 27.36
C GLU A 475 -15.64 13.45 25.93
N ARG A 476 -14.95 14.30 25.15
CA ARG A 476 -15.31 14.67 23.76
C ARG A 476 -14.98 13.61 22.70
N ALA A 477 -14.08 12.67 23.01
CA ALA A 477 -13.60 11.64 22.09
C ALA A 477 -14.25 10.26 22.34
N LEU A 478 -14.73 10.00 23.56
CA LEU A 478 -15.38 8.75 23.97
C LEU A 478 -16.78 8.60 23.35
N ASP A 479 -16.86 8.28 22.07
CA ASP A 479 -18.11 7.95 21.38
C ASP A 479 -18.61 6.54 21.79
N PRO A 480 -19.86 6.36 22.25
CA PRO A 480 -20.40 5.06 22.66
C PRO A 480 -20.49 4.04 21.51
N ASP A 481 -20.62 4.48 20.27
CA ASP A 481 -20.69 3.59 19.10
C ASP A 481 -19.30 3.06 18.67
N ILE A 482 -18.23 3.51 19.35
CA ILE A 482 -16.83 3.26 18.97
C ILE A 482 -16.05 2.48 20.05
N LEU A 483 -16.37 2.65 21.34
CA LEU A 483 -15.65 2.00 22.45
C LEU A 483 -16.59 1.58 23.60
N ASP A 484 -16.37 0.39 24.15
CA ASP A 484 -17.11 -0.15 25.31
C ASP A 484 -16.84 0.67 26.60
N GLU A 485 -17.90 1.03 27.35
CA GLU A 485 -17.81 1.90 28.54
C GLU A 485 -16.88 1.40 29.65
N ARG A 486 -16.55 0.09 29.67
CA ARG A 486 -15.53 -0.44 30.58
C ARG A 486 -14.15 0.19 30.39
N TYR A 487 -13.84 0.68 29.19
CA TYR A 487 -12.56 1.32 28.88
C TYR A 487 -12.50 2.80 29.27
N ASP A 488 -13.61 3.45 29.63
CA ASP A 488 -13.65 4.91 29.80
C ASP A 488 -12.68 5.38 30.89
N ARG A 489 -12.68 4.73 32.07
CA ARG A 489 -11.71 5.02 33.14
C ARG A 489 -10.26 4.70 32.72
N LEU A 490 -10.05 3.65 31.92
CA LEU A 490 -8.72 3.31 31.41
C LEU A 490 -8.21 4.38 30.42
N PHE A 491 -9.09 4.91 29.57
CA PHE A 491 -8.74 5.92 28.58
C PHE A 491 -8.40 7.28 29.22
N HIS A 492 -9.19 7.72 30.21
CA HIS A 492 -8.85 8.90 31.01
C HIS A 492 -7.48 8.76 31.72
N ASN A 493 -7.22 7.60 32.34
CA ASN A 493 -5.94 7.32 32.99
C ASN A 493 -4.78 7.28 31.97
N LEU A 494 -5.00 6.67 30.81
CA LEU A 494 -4.04 6.55 29.72
C LEU A 494 -3.65 7.93 29.20
N LEU A 495 -4.62 8.77 28.81
CA LEU A 495 -4.37 10.10 28.27
C LEU A 495 -3.56 10.98 29.25
N LYS A 496 -3.95 11.00 30.53
CA LYS A 496 -3.23 11.72 31.59
C LYS A 496 -1.82 11.16 31.83
N ALA A 497 -1.64 9.85 31.75
CA ALA A 497 -0.32 9.21 31.86
C ALA A 497 0.58 9.49 30.65
N VAL A 498 0.04 9.53 29.42
CA VAL A 498 0.82 9.85 28.21
C VAL A 498 1.26 11.31 28.22
N ALA A 499 0.37 12.26 28.55
CA ALA A 499 0.79 13.66 28.72
C ALA A 499 1.90 13.82 29.76
N TRP A 500 1.88 13.05 30.86
CA TRP A 500 2.94 13.09 31.88
C TRP A 500 4.21 12.39 31.42
N GLN A 501 4.07 11.37 30.57
CA GLN A 501 5.20 10.66 30.01
C GLN A 501 5.96 11.49 28.97
N GLU A 502 5.24 12.16 28.08
CA GLU A 502 5.82 12.83 26.92
C GLU A 502 6.26 14.28 27.19
N SER A 503 5.49 15.09 27.92
CA SER A 503 5.82 16.52 28.16
C SER A 503 5.99 16.92 29.63
N CYS A 504 5.61 16.05 30.57
CA CYS A 504 5.18 16.41 31.92
C CYS A 504 4.06 17.46 31.95
N TRP A 505 2.99 17.25 31.16
CA TRP A 505 1.81 18.11 31.07
C TRP A 505 2.08 19.54 30.56
N ARG A 506 3.14 19.77 29.77
CA ARG A 506 3.55 21.12 29.30
C ARG A 506 3.37 21.30 27.79
N GLN A 507 2.56 22.27 27.39
CA GLN A 507 2.55 22.78 26.00
C GLN A 507 3.75 23.72 25.74
N PHE A 508 4.07 24.59 26.70
CA PHE A 508 5.00 25.71 26.52
C PHE A 508 6.21 25.65 27.45
N VAL A 509 7.31 26.26 26.99
CA VAL A 509 8.57 26.44 27.72
C VAL A 509 9.15 27.83 27.43
N ARG A 510 9.93 28.36 28.38
CA ARG A 510 10.72 29.58 28.17
C ARG A 510 12.10 29.22 27.59
N ARG A 511 12.56 29.94 26.56
CA ARG A 511 13.91 29.84 25.98
C ARG A 511 14.48 31.25 25.80
N GLY A 512 15.45 31.63 26.63
CA GLY A 512 15.79 33.03 26.82
C GLY A 512 14.57 33.80 27.35
N ASP A 513 14.34 35.02 26.87
CA ASP A 513 13.18 35.81 27.27
C ASP A 513 11.87 35.39 26.58
N ALA A 514 11.94 34.56 25.53
CA ALA A 514 10.79 34.15 24.73
C ALA A 514 10.06 32.94 25.31
N VAL A 515 8.73 32.99 25.31
CA VAL A 515 7.88 31.80 25.44
C VAL A 515 7.74 31.12 24.07
N THR A 516 7.95 29.81 24.03
CA THR A 516 7.78 28.98 22.84
C THR A 516 7.17 27.63 23.21
N PHE A 517 6.80 26.82 22.21
CA PHE A 517 6.25 25.49 22.42
C PHE A 517 7.34 24.46 22.76
N LEU A 518 6.95 23.40 23.48
CA LEU A 518 7.82 22.25 23.70
C LEU A 518 8.06 21.54 22.36
N LEU A 519 9.33 21.38 21.98
CA LEU A 519 9.77 20.79 20.71
C LEU A 519 10.93 19.82 20.99
N SER A 520 10.75 18.56 20.58
CA SER A 520 11.79 17.51 20.63
C SER A 520 12.84 17.68 19.51
N GLN A 521 13.91 16.88 19.57
CA GLN A 521 14.89 16.79 18.48
C GLN A 521 14.32 16.10 17.22
N THR A 522 13.29 15.27 17.36
CA THR A 522 12.65 14.48 16.29
C THR A 522 11.45 15.17 15.64
N GLY A 523 11.10 16.39 16.05
CA GLY A 523 10.00 17.18 15.46
C GLY A 523 8.64 16.98 16.14
N ASP A 524 8.64 16.50 17.38
CA ASP A 524 7.44 16.26 18.20
C ASP A 524 7.10 17.52 19.00
N VAL A 525 5.82 17.93 18.99
CA VAL A 525 5.40 19.22 19.56
C VAL A 525 4.35 19.13 20.67
N GLY A 526 4.48 20.03 21.64
CA GLY A 526 3.47 20.35 22.64
C GLY A 526 3.19 19.29 23.72
N LEU A 527 2.05 19.46 24.38
CA LEU A 527 1.56 18.72 25.55
C LEU A 527 1.57 17.19 25.38
N MET A 528 1.33 16.71 24.15
CA MET A 528 1.24 15.30 23.79
C MET A 528 2.44 14.81 22.95
N GLN A 529 3.44 15.66 22.69
CA GLN A 529 4.58 15.41 21.78
C GLN A 529 4.17 14.71 20.48
N ILE A 530 3.39 15.42 19.65
CA ILE A 530 2.87 14.88 18.39
C ILE A 530 3.86 15.21 17.27
N ASN A 531 4.36 14.18 16.58
CA ASN A 531 5.27 14.37 15.44
C ASN A 531 4.55 14.99 14.24
N ILE A 532 4.96 16.18 13.82
CA ILE A 532 4.33 16.90 12.69
C ILE A 532 4.50 16.19 11.34
N ARG A 533 5.58 15.39 11.17
CA ARG A 533 5.85 14.66 9.92
C ARG A 533 5.09 13.33 9.89
N VAL A 534 5.08 12.56 10.98
CA VAL A 534 4.29 11.30 11.07
C VAL A 534 2.79 11.56 10.87
N TRP A 535 2.26 12.63 11.49
CA TRP A 535 0.84 12.95 11.45
C TRP A 535 0.45 14.01 10.40
N ARG A 536 1.33 14.29 9.42
CA ARG A 536 1.07 15.21 8.30
C ARG A 536 -0.22 14.85 7.57
N GLY A 537 -1.10 15.82 7.35
CA GLY A 537 -2.41 15.62 6.72
C GLY A 537 -3.52 15.20 7.68
N PHE A 538 -3.22 14.81 8.92
CA PHE A 538 -4.25 14.53 9.94
C PHE A 538 -4.54 15.76 10.82
N PHE A 539 -3.54 16.58 11.14
CA PHE A 539 -3.65 17.70 12.08
C PHE A 539 -2.90 18.93 11.57
N HIS A 540 -3.35 20.14 11.94
CA HIS A 540 -2.74 21.40 11.49
C HIS A 540 -1.47 21.70 12.31
N PRO A 541 -0.27 21.84 11.70
CA PRO A 541 0.99 21.98 12.42
C PRO A 541 1.01 23.15 13.41
N ASP A 542 0.59 24.35 13.00
CA ASP A 542 0.64 25.52 13.89
C ASP A 542 -0.35 25.45 15.05
N LYS A 543 -1.47 24.74 14.91
CA LYS A 543 -2.37 24.47 16.04
C LYS A 543 -1.77 23.43 16.98
N LEU A 544 -1.09 22.39 16.48
CA LEU A 544 -0.30 21.48 17.32
C LEU A 544 0.80 22.21 18.10
N ARG A 545 1.46 23.20 17.48
CA ARG A 545 2.51 24.05 18.07
C ARG A 545 1.93 25.01 19.12
N TRP A 546 0.88 25.77 18.79
CA TRP A 546 0.46 26.95 19.57
C TRP A 546 -0.89 26.85 20.29
N ASN A 547 -1.67 25.77 20.13
CA ASN A 547 -2.92 25.58 20.87
C ASN A 547 -2.86 24.30 21.72
N ALA A 548 -2.80 24.47 23.05
CA ALA A 548 -2.74 23.37 24.01
C ALA A 548 -3.95 22.41 23.92
N ALA A 549 -5.15 22.95 23.69
CA ALA A 549 -6.35 22.13 23.51
C ALA A 549 -6.30 21.34 22.20
N TYR A 550 -5.92 21.98 21.08
CA TYR A 550 -5.76 21.28 19.81
C TYR A 550 -4.73 20.14 19.89
N ASN A 551 -3.61 20.38 20.58
CA ASN A 551 -2.58 19.38 20.82
C ASN A 551 -3.11 18.21 21.69
N ALA A 552 -3.83 18.51 22.78
CA ALA A 552 -4.51 17.50 23.60
C ALA A 552 -5.51 16.66 22.80
N GLY A 553 -6.38 17.31 22.01
CA GLY A 553 -7.42 16.64 21.23
C GLY A 553 -6.84 15.77 20.10
N ALA A 554 -5.80 16.25 19.40
CA ALA A 554 -5.07 15.45 18.42
C ALA A 554 -4.42 14.21 19.06
N GLY A 555 -3.78 14.38 20.23
CA GLY A 555 -3.18 13.26 20.96
C GLY A 555 -4.22 12.26 21.48
N THR A 556 -5.41 12.76 21.83
CA THR A 556 -6.55 11.95 22.25
C THR A 556 -7.11 11.11 21.09
N GLU A 557 -7.29 11.70 19.90
CA GLU A 557 -7.69 10.97 18.68
C GLU A 557 -6.66 9.86 18.35
N ILE A 558 -5.36 10.18 18.36
CA ILE A 558 -4.29 9.19 18.10
C ILE A 558 -4.34 8.05 19.14
N LEU A 559 -4.44 8.37 20.43
CA LEU A 559 -4.53 7.37 21.49
C LEU A 559 -5.79 6.52 21.39
N LEU A 560 -6.93 7.09 20.99
CA LEU A 560 -8.18 6.35 20.81
C LEU A 560 -8.06 5.34 19.67
N HIS A 561 -7.53 5.76 18.51
CA HIS A 561 -7.26 4.86 17.38
C HIS A 561 -6.31 3.72 17.77
N HIS A 562 -5.21 4.00 18.46
CA HIS A 562 -4.28 2.96 18.93
C HIS A 562 -4.87 2.07 20.04
N LEU A 563 -5.73 2.61 20.92
CA LEU A 563 -6.46 1.83 21.93
C LEU A 563 -7.41 0.83 21.27
N ILE A 564 -8.23 1.28 20.32
CA ILE A 564 -9.16 0.41 19.57
C ILE A 564 -8.38 -0.65 18.77
N ARG A 565 -7.31 -0.24 18.08
CA ARG A 565 -6.56 -1.10 17.15
C ARG A 565 -5.67 -2.14 17.84
N TYR A 566 -5.05 -1.81 18.98
CA TYR A 566 -4.09 -2.69 19.67
C TYR A 566 -4.45 -2.94 21.14
N GLY A 567 -4.84 -1.90 21.87
CA GLY A 567 -5.12 -2.03 23.30
C GLY A 567 -6.30 -2.96 23.61
N VAL A 568 -7.43 -2.78 22.94
CA VAL A 568 -8.65 -3.60 23.10
C VAL A 568 -8.41 -5.09 22.77
N PRO A 569 -7.70 -5.46 21.68
CA PRO A 569 -7.26 -6.85 21.46
C PRO A 569 -6.35 -7.42 22.56
N GLU A 570 -5.33 -6.67 22.99
CA GLU A 570 -4.34 -7.15 23.97
C GLU A 570 -4.92 -7.20 25.41
N SER A 571 -5.98 -6.42 25.68
CA SER A 571 -6.74 -6.43 26.94
C SER A 571 -7.41 -7.77 27.24
N ARG A 572 -7.58 -8.65 26.24
CA ARG A 572 -8.20 -9.99 26.39
C ARG A 572 -7.41 -10.90 27.33
N ALA A 573 -6.08 -10.73 27.42
CA ALA A 573 -5.24 -11.52 28.31
C ALA A 573 -5.17 -10.93 29.74
N ARG A 574 -5.24 -9.60 29.86
CA ARG A 574 -5.35 -8.85 31.12
C ARG A 574 -5.77 -7.43 30.76
N PHE A 575 -6.78 -6.87 31.44
CA PHE A 575 -7.35 -5.56 31.08
C PHE A 575 -6.31 -4.43 30.97
N ASP A 576 -5.38 -4.34 31.92
CA ASP A 576 -4.26 -3.38 31.94
C ASP A 576 -3.38 -3.39 30.68
N ASN A 577 -3.32 -4.52 29.96
CA ASN A 577 -2.55 -4.62 28.71
C ASN A 577 -3.06 -3.63 27.65
N ALA A 578 -4.30 -3.15 27.74
CA ALA A 578 -4.78 -2.10 26.85
C ALA A 578 -3.89 -0.84 26.92
N ALA A 579 -3.60 -0.34 28.12
CA ALA A 579 -2.69 0.79 28.31
C ALA A 579 -1.25 0.43 27.88
N ARG A 580 -0.78 -0.76 28.29
CA ARG A 580 0.60 -1.23 28.00
C ARG A 580 0.87 -1.52 26.53
N ALA A 581 -0.16 -1.79 25.71
CA ALA A 581 -0.04 -1.96 24.27
C ALA A 581 -0.24 -0.64 23.49
N THR A 582 -1.13 0.23 23.98
CA THR A 582 -1.45 1.51 23.30
C THR A 582 -0.28 2.48 23.33
N TYR A 583 0.38 2.64 24.48
CA TYR A 583 1.47 3.59 24.60
C TYR A 583 2.71 3.28 23.72
N PRO A 584 3.21 2.03 23.64
CA PRO A 584 4.28 1.70 22.70
C PRO A 584 3.95 1.99 21.24
N ALA A 585 2.68 1.83 20.84
CA ALA A 585 2.22 2.20 19.49
C ALA A 585 2.22 3.72 19.28
N TYR A 586 1.78 4.49 20.28
CA TYR A 586 1.83 5.96 20.27
C TYR A 586 3.28 6.48 20.16
N ASN A 587 4.16 5.98 21.01
CA ASN A 587 5.54 6.46 21.18
C ASN A 587 6.51 5.98 20.08
N GLY A 588 6.26 4.85 19.44
CA GLY A 588 7.18 4.26 18.45
C GLY A 588 6.54 3.79 17.14
N GLY A 589 5.26 4.09 16.93
CA GLY A 589 4.48 3.71 15.76
C GLY A 589 3.83 2.32 15.83
N PRO A 590 2.85 2.05 14.95
CA PRO A 590 2.10 0.79 14.82
C PRO A 590 2.84 -0.51 15.16
N ALA A 591 4.03 -0.73 14.59
CA ALA A 591 4.79 -1.97 14.75
C ALA A 591 5.29 -2.24 16.19
N ARG A 592 5.16 -1.27 17.11
CA ARG A 592 5.74 -1.35 18.47
C ARG A 592 4.73 -1.73 19.55
N TYR A 593 3.44 -1.91 19.25
CA TYR A 593 2.41 -2.17 20.27
C TYR A 593 2.71 -3.37 21.21
N ARG A 594 3.52 -4.35 20.77
CA ARG A 594 3.89 -5.52 21.58
C ARG A 594 5.14 -5.33 22.46
N ARG A 595 5.88 -4.21 22.41
CA ARG A 595 7.17 -4.01 23.14
C ARG A 595 7.06 -4.44 24.62
N TYR A 596 5.96 -4.08 25.28
CA TYR A 596 5.71 -4.35 26.70
C TYR A 596 5.75 -5.84 27.13
N ARG A 597 5.69 -6.78 26.18
CA ARG A 597 5.68 -8.24 26.41
C ARG A 597 6.64 -9.05 25.53
N LEU A 598 7.55 -8.40 24.81
CA LEU A 598 8.61 -9.09 24.05
C LEU A 598 9.83 -9.35 24.96
N ALA A 599 10.40 -10.55 24.89
CA ALA A 599 11.60 -10.92 25.66
C ALA A 599 12.84 -10.13 25.22
N GLN A 600 12.93 -9.78 23.94
CA GLN A 600 14.01 -8.96 23.37
C GLN A 600 13.45 -7.62 22.86
N VAL A 601 13.93 -6.53 23.46
CA VAL A 601 13.57 -5.13 23.16
C VAL A 601 14.83 -4.27 23.42
N PRO A 602 15.10 -3.19 22.67
CA PRO A 602 16.20 -2.27 22.98
C PRO A 602 16.12 -1.74 24.42
N PRO A 603 17.25 -1.62 25.17
CA PRO A 603 17.23 -1.22 26.58
C PRO A 603 16.54 0.13 26.81
N THR A 604 16.78 1.11 25.94
CA THR A 604 16.13 2.43 25.96
C THR A 604 14.60 2.32 25.91
N SER A 605 14.06 1.55 24.96
CA SER A 605 12.61 1.34 24.83
C SER A 605 12.03 0.60 26.04
N ARG A 606 12.76 -0.33 26.67
CA ARG A 606 12.31 -0.98 27.92
C ARG A 606 12.19 0.02 29.07
N THR A 607 13.12 0.97 29.17
CA THR A 607 13.07 2.04 30.19
C THR A 607 11.89 2.97 29.95
N VAL A 608 11.64 3.36 28.69
CA VAL A 608 10.48 4.19 28.30
C VAL A 608 9.15 3.48 28.63
N ASP A 609 8.99 2.21 28.23
CA ASP A 609 7.77 1.44 28.48
C ASP A 609 7.53 1.14 29.97
N ARG A 610 8.61 1.05 30.78
CA ARG A 610 8.53 0.92 32.23
C ARG A 610 8.10 2.23 32.89
N ALA A 611 8.76 3.34 32.57
CA ALA A 611 8.45 4.65 33.14
C ALA A 611 7.02 5.10 32.81
N PHE A 612 6.53 4.82 31.60
CA PHE A 612 5.12 4.99 31.28
C PHE A 612 4.21 4.15 32.18
N TRP A 613 4.52 2.86 32.38
CA TRP A 613 3.67 1.98 33.19
C TRP A 613 3.61 2.42 34.65
N GLU A 614 4.73 2.83 35.23
CA GLU A 614 4.81 3.40 36.59
C GLU A 614 3.96 4.68 36.70
N LYS A 615 4.05 5.60 35.73
CA LYS A 615 3.20 6.81 35.65
C LYS A 615 1.71 6.46 35.50
N TYR A 616 1.36 5.48 34.67
CA TYR A 616 -0.02 5.02 34.51
C TYR A 616 -0.58 4.43 35.81
N GLN A 617 0.19 3.62 36.54
CA GLN A 617 -0.22 3.08 37.85
C GLN A 617 -0.39 4.20 38.90
N ALA A 618 0.46 5.22 38.89
CA ALA A 618 0.31 6.40 39.74
C ALA A 618 -0.98 7.17 39.39
N VAL A 619 -1.27 7.44 38.12
CA VAL A 619 -2.52 8.07 37.67
C VAL A 619 -3.74 7.24 38.05
N ALA A 620 -3.77 5.95 37.73
CA ALA A 620 -4.92 5.07 37.98
C ALA A 620 -5.26 4.90 39.47
N SER A 621 -4.28 5.12 40.36
CA SER A 621 -4.42 5.11 41.83
C SER A 621 -4.49 6.51 42.46
N GLY A 622 -4.74 7.56 41.68
CA GLY A 622 -4.96 8.93 42.18
C GLY A 622 -3.70 9.66 42.65
N ARG A 623 -2.50 9.10 42.44
CA ARG A 623 -1.20 9.64 42.90
C ARG A 623 -0.47 10.49 41.86
N ALA A 624 -1.19 11.04 40.88
CA ALA A 624 -0.65 11.85 39.78
C ALA A 624 -0.15 13.25 40.17
N HIS A 625 -0.23 13.64 41.44
CA HIS A 625 0.02 15.02 41.87
C HIS A 625 1.47 15.51 41.69
N ILE A 626 2.42 14.60 41.42
CA ILE A 626 3.87 14.82 41.40
C ILE A 626 4.35 15.52 40.09
N MET A 627 3.68 16.61 39.70
CA MET A 627 4.16 17.54 38.66
C MET A 627 5.40 18.30 39.15
N GLU A 628 5.52 18.52 40.46
CA GLU A 628 6.63 19.24 41.12
C GLU A 628 8.02 18.67 40.79
N ALA A 629 8.12 17.36 40.47
CA ALA A 629 9.36 16.71 40.05
C ALA A 629 9.74 16.98 38.57
N CYS A 630 8.87 17.61 37.77
CA CYS A 630 9.12 17.95 36.35
C CYS A 630 9.27 19.46 36.08
N LEU A 631 8.97 20.32 37.05
CA LEU A 631 9.15 21.76 36.90
C LEU A 631 10.63 22.13 37.11
N PRO A 632 11.16 23.13 36.39
CA PRO A 632 12.44 23.74 36.77
C PRO A 632 12.31 24.35 38.17
N ARG A 633 13.41 24.31 38.93
CA ARG A 633 13.54 25.04 40.20
C ARG A 633 13.80 26.52 39.96
#